data_AF-A0ABD0YXN5-F1
#
_entry.id   AF-A0ABD0YXN5-F1
#
_cell.length_a   1.000
_cell.length_b   1.000
_cell.length_c   1.000
_cell.angle_alpha   90.00
_cell.angle_beta   90.00
_cell.angle_gamma   90.00
#
_symmetry.space_group_name_H-M   'P 1'
#
loop_
_entity.id
_entity.type
_entity.pdbx_description
1 polymer ?
#
loop_
_entity_poly.entity_id
_entity_poly.type
_entity_poly.pdbx_seq_one_letter_code
_entity_poly.pdbx_strand_id
1 'polypeptide(L)'
;MLRQDSQSGQEDDNIFEQKLVQVAEMHGELMELNERLQRNLIGKEGIIRRLYMDLEALRGPLGPTEMDIHTQIISLWVPSVFLTGATKPYHVYQVHIRIADEEWNVYRRYAQFYILHKETKKQYPVIAAFNFPPKKTIGNKDAKFVEDRRLKLQQYLRRLLNHIIANTSSLANAPTKSLLTSVIPFLGEQNEPPLQKPSPKASIPRSQNSPQYSGL
;
A
#
# COMPACT_ATOMS: atom_id res chain seq x y z
N MET A 1 -4.20 64.18 58.78
CA MET A 1 -3.43 63.04 58.27
C MET A 1 -4.32 61.88 57.77
N LEU A 2 -5.51 61.61 58.35
CA LEU A 2 -6.36 60.47 57.96
C LEU A 2 -7.08 60.49 56.57
N ARG A 3 -6.95 61.54 55.75
CA ARG A 3 -7.59 61.57 54.40
C ARG A 3 -6.67 61.08 53.27
N GLN A 4 -5.36 61.07 53.49
CA GLN A 4 -4.38 60.65 52.48
C GLN A 4 -4.28 59.12 52.38
N ASP A 5 -4.38 58.42 53.52
CA ASP A 5 -4.32 56.94 53.56
C ASP A 5 -5.57 56.25 52.96
N SER A 6 -6.73 56.93 52.98
CA SER A 6 -7.95 56.42 52.34
C SER A 6 -7.95 56.58 50.83
N GLN A 7 -7.26 57.61 50.30
CA GLN A 7 -7.10 57.80 48.87
C GLN A 7 -6.06 56.84 48.29
N SER A 8 -4.96 56.58 49.01
CA SER A 8 -3.94 55.61 48.57
C SER A 8 -4.47 54.17 48.53
N GLY A 9 -5.29 53.76 49.50
CA GLY A 9 -5.93 52.42 49.48
C GLY A 9 -6.90 52.23 48.32
N GLN A 10 -7.69 53.26 47.98
CA GLN A 10 -8.58 53.23 46.81
C GLN A 10 -7.83 53.23 45.47
N GLU A 11 -6.69 53.91 45.40
CA GLU A 11 -5.82 53.88 44.23
C GLU A 11 -5.17 52.50 44.04
N ASP A 12 -4.69 51.88 45.12
CA ASP A 12 -4.13 50.52 45.11
C ASP A 12 -5.18 49.46 44.72
N ASP A 13 -6.41 49.59 45.22
CA ASP A 13 -7.54 48.71 44.87
C ASP A 13 -7.90 48.84 43.38
N ASN A 14 -7.94 50.06 42.84
CA ASN A 14 -8.17 50.29 41.40
C ASN A 14 -7.05 49.69 40.52
N ILE A 15 -5.80 49.81 40.96
CA ILE A 15 -4.65 49.21 40.26
C ILE A 15 -4.75 47.69 40.28
N PHE A 16 -5.20 47.11 41.40
CA PHE A 16 -5.39 45.68 41.53
C PHE A 16 -6.53 45.16 40.62
N GLU A 17 -7.65 45.88 40.57
CA GLU A 17 -8.76 45.55 39.65
C GLU A 17 -8.33 45.61 38.18
N GLN A 18 -7.56 46.63 37.77
CA GLN A 18 -7.03 46.72 36.40
C GLN A 18 -6.10 45.56 36.04
N LYS A 19 -5.21 45.16 36.96
CA LYS A 19 -4.34 44.00 36.75
C LYS A 19 -5.12 42.70 36.64
N LEU A 20 -6.19 42.53 37.40
CA LEU A 20 -7.10 41.38 37.30
C LEU A 20 -7.78 41.31 35.93
N VAL A 21 -8.28 42.44 35.43
CA VAL A 21 -8.86 42.53 34.08
C VAL A 21 -7.83 42.17 33.02
N GLN A 22 -6.62 42.72 33.11
CA GLN A 22 -5.55 42.43 32.16
C GLN A 22 -5.13 40.95 32.17
N VAL A 23 -5.08 40.31 33.34
CA VAL A 23 -4.78 38.88 33.46
C VAL A 23 -5.90 38.02 32.85
N ALA A 24 -7.16 38.45 32.98
CA ALA A 24 -8.30 37.77 32.37
C ALA A 24 -8.29 37.91 30.84
N GLU A 25 -7.97 39.09 30.32
CA GLU A 25 -7.80 39.34 28.87
C GLU A 25 -6.67 38.47 28.31
N MET A 26 -5.49 38.48 28.94
CA MET A 26 -4.36 37.65 28.52
C MET A 26 -4.68 36.15 28.58
N HIS A 27 -5.42 35.70 29.59
CA HIS A 27 -5.90 34.31 29.64
C HIS A 27 -6.85 33.98 28.50
N GLY A 28 -7.76 34.90 28.14
CA GLY A 28 -8.65 34.76 27.00
C GLY A 28 -7.88 34.62 25.69
N GLU A 29 -6.91 35.51 25.45
CA GLU A 29 -6.04 35.45 24.27
C GLU A 29 -5.22 34.16 24.21
N LEU A 30 -4.64 33.74 25.34
CA LEU A 30 -3.86 32.51 25.43
C LEU A 30 -4.74 31.27 25.16
N MET A 31 -5.96 31.26 25.68
CA MET A 31 -6.91 30.17 25.47
C MET A 31 -7.32 30.09 23.99
N GLU A 32 -7.63 31.22 23.37
CA GLU A 32 -7.96 31.27 21.94
C GLU A 32 -6.78 30.81 21.05
N LEU A 33 -5.56 31.24 21.37
CA LEU A 33 -4.35 30.79 20.68
C LEU A 33 -4.14 29.28 20.83
N ASN A 34 -4.28 28.76 22.04
CA ASN A 34 -4.13 27.33 22.31
C ASN A 34 -5.18 26.50 21.55
N GLU A 35 -6.45 26.92 21.55
CA GLU A 35 -7.50 26.27 20.76
C GLU A 35 -7.20 26.29 19.25
N ARG A 36 -6.67 27.39 18.74
CA ARG A 36 -6.27 27.50 17.33
C ARG A 36 -5.10 26.57 17.01
N LEU A 37 -4.11 26.46 17.90
CA LEU A 37 -2.98 25.56 17.75
C LEU A 37 -3.43 24.09 17.78
N GLN A 38 -4.28 23.71 18.73
CA GLN A 38 -4.84 22.36 18.83
C GLN A 38 -5.63 21.99 17.57
N ARG A 39 -6.49 22.88 17.08
CA ARG A 39 -7.23 22.67 15.81
C ARG A 39 -6.29 22.48 14.63
N ASN A 40 -5.25 23.30 14.52
CA ASN A 40 -4.24 23.17 13.47
C ASN A 40 -3.45 21.87 13.58
N LEU A 41 -3.09 21.46 14.79
CA LEU A 41 -2.36 20.21 15.04
C LEU A 41 -3.19 19.01 14.58
N ILE A 42 -4.44 18.90 15.05
CA ILE A 42 -5.38 17.84 14.67
C ILE A 42 -5.58 17.83 13.14
N GLY A 43 -5.74 19.00 12.52
CA GLY A 43 -5.88 19.12 11.07
C GLY A 43 -4.64 18.59 10.32
N LYS A 44 -3.44 18.96 10.77
CA LYS A 44 -2.18 18.48 10.19
C LYS A 44 -1.99 16.98 10.42
N GLU A 45 -2.28 16.46 11.60
CA GLU A 45 -2.23 15.02 11.89
C GLU A 45 -3.17 14.22 10.98
N GLY A 46 -4.36 14.75 10.69
CA GLY A 46 -5.30 14.16 9.73
C GLY A 46 -4.74 14.10 8.31
N ILE A 47 -4.14 15.19 7.83
CA ILE A 47 -3.51 15.26 6.50
C ILE A 47 -2.33 14.28 6.43
N ILE A 48 -1.47 14.29 7.45
CA ILE A 48 -0.32 13.40 7.56
C ILE A 48 -0.81 11.96 7.44
N ARG A 49 -1.77 11.54 8.28
CA ARG A 49 -2.33 10.19 8.24
C ARG A 49 -2.87 9.81 6.86
N ARG A 50 -3.55 10.74 6.18
CA ARG A 50 -4.07 10.51 4.83
C ARG A 50 -2.94 10.31 3.81
N LEU A 51 -1.93 11.19 3.82
CA LEU A 51 -0.77 11.08 2.95
C LEU A 51 0.00 9.79 3.21
N TYR A 52 0.15 9.39 4.47
CA TYR A 52 0.72 8.09 4.84
C TYR A 52 -0.08 6.94 4.23
N MET A 53 -1.42 6.94 4.33
CA MET A 53 -2.25 5.90 3.71
C MET A 53 -2.13 5.88 2.18
N ASP A 54 -2.09 7.04 1.53
CA ASP A 54 -1.96 7.15 0.08
C ASP A 54 -0.56 6.69 -0.38
N LEU A 55 0.50 7.07 0.35
CA LEU A 55 1.86 6.57 0.15
C LEU A 55 1.94 5.05 0.39
N GLU A 56 1.27 4.52 1.41
CA GLU A 56 1.23 3.09 1.67
C GLU A 56 0.49 2.32 0.57
N ALA A 57 -0.57 2.91 0.01
CA ALA A 57 -1.28 2.33 -1.12
C ALA A 57 -0.36 2.24 -2.35
N LEU A 58 0.37 3.33 -2.64
CA LEU A 58 1.26 3.44 -3.80
C LEU A 58 2.54 2.61 -3.63
N ARG A 59 3.22 2.75 -2.49
CA ARG A 59 4.59 2.24 -2.23
C ARG A 59 4.63 1.00 -1.33
N GLY A 60 3.67 0.85 -0.42
CA GLY A 60 3.66 -0.19 0.61
C GLY A 60 3.93 0.36 2.02
N PRO A 61 3.87 -0.49 3.07
CA PRO A 61 3.96 -0.04 4.47
C PRO A 61 5.25 0.74 4.70
N LEU A 62 5.12 1.98 5.17
CA LEU A 62 6.25 2.81 5.52
C LEU A 62 6.77 2.38 6.90
N GLY A 63 8.09 2.29 7.06
CA GLY A 63 8.69 2.02 8.37
C GLY A 63 8.34 3.12 9.39
N PRO A 64 8.50 2.88 10.70
CA PRO A 64 8.03 3.77 11.76
C PRO A 64 8.74 5.14 11.86
N THR A 65 9.59 5.53 10.90
CA THR A 65 10.38 6.77 10.93
C THR A 65 10.50 7.38 9.53
N GLU A 66 10.26 8.69 9.42
CA GLU A 66 10.41 9.49 8.18
C GLU A 66 11.82 9.49 7.59
N MET A 67 12.81 8.97 8.32
CA MET A 67 14.14 8.68 7.82
C MET A 67 14.18 7.29 7.21
N ASP A 68 13.78 7.17 5.93
CA ASP A 68 14.27 6.10 5.04
C ASP A 68 13.69 6.13 3.62
N ILE A 69 13.58 7.31 3.02
CA ILE A 69 13.32 7.41 1.57
C ILE A 69 14.43 6.65 0.78
N HIS A 70 15.65 6.58 1.33
CA HIS A 70 16.80 5.86 0.80
C HIS A 70 16.81 4.34 1.04
N THR A 71 16.02 3.76 1.96
CA THR A 71 15.99 2.29 2.16
C THR A 71 14.83 1.58 1.48
N GLN A 72 13.85 2.33 0.95
CA GLN A 72 12.81 1.75 0.11
C GLN A 72 13.25 1.68 -1.35
N ILE A 73 14.29 0.87 -1.57
CA ILE A 73 14.82 0.52 -2.88
C ILE A 73 13.89 -0.49 -3.56
N ILE A 74 13.20 -1.34 -2.80
CA ILE A 74 12.30 -2.38 -3.33
C ILE A 74 10.83 -1.97 -3.20
N SER A 75 10.11 -1.89 -4.31
CA SER A 75 8.67 -1.64 -4.41
C SER A 75 7.94 -2.86 -5.00
N LEU A 76 6.76 -3.19 -4.47
CA LEU A 76 5.96 -4.35 -4.93
C LEU A 76 4.47 -3.99 -5.06
N TRP A 77 3.87 -4.36 -6.19
CA TRP A 77 2.45 -4.20 -6.48
C TRP A 77 1.86 -5.41 -7.18
N VAL A 78 0.55 -5.61 -7.07
CA VAL A 78 -0.17 -6.67 -7.76
C VAL A 78 -1.23 -6.01 -8.64
N PRO A 79 -0.86 -5.35 -9.75
CA PRO A 79 -1.74 -4.40 -10.43
C PRO A 79 -2.96 -5.05 -11.06
N SER A 80 -2.87 -6.33 -11.42
CA SER A 80 -3.88 -6.97 -12.24
C SER A 80 -4.02 -8.44 -11.96
N VAL A 81 -5.19 -8.96 -12.28
CA VAL A 81 -5.53 -10.38 -12.23
C VAL A 81 -6.33 -10.70 -13.48
N PHE A 82 -5.95 -11.77 -14.17
CA PHE A 82 -6.59 -12.18 -15.42
C PHE A 82 -6.92 -13.67 -15.38
N LEU A 83 -7.96 -14.03 -16.13
CA LEU A 83 -8.37 -15.41 -16.32
C LEU A 83 -7.59 -16.00 -17.50
N THR A 84 -6.94 -17.14 -17.30
CA THR A 84 -6.19 -17.85 -18.35
C THR A 84 -6.51 -19.34 -18.34
N GLY A 85 -6.16 -20.05 -19.42
CA GLY A 85 -6.40 -21.48 -19.60
C GLY A 85 -7.65 -21.79 -20.42
N ALA A 86 -7.48 -22.56 -21.49
CA ALA A 86 -8.54 -22.86 -22.46
C ALA A 86 -9.59 -23.85 -21.91
N THR A 87 -9.15 -24.95 -21.29
CA THR A 87 -10.04 -26.04 -20.84
C THR A 87 -10.44 -25.94 -19.37
N LYS A 88 -9.56 -25.40 -18.52
CA LYS A 88 -9.80 -25.20 -17.09
C LYS A 88 -9.31 -23.82 -16.69
N PRO A 89 -10.15 -22.78 -16.81
CA PRO A 89 -9.72 -21.41 -16.61
C PRO A 89 -9.36 -21.15 -15.14
N TYR A 90 -8.26 -20.44 -14.91
CA TYR A 90 -7.74 -20.07 -13.60
C TYR A 90 -7.24 -18.62 -13.56
N HIS A 91 -7.26 -18.02 -12.38
CA HIS A 91 -6.77 -16.66 -12.17
C HIS A 91 -5.26 -16.63 -11.98
N VAL A 92 -4.61 -15.75 -12.72
CA VAL A 92 -3.19 -15.40 -12.60
C VAL A 92 -3.08 -13.95 -12.20
N TYR A 93 -2.29 -13.71 -11.16
CA TYR A 93 -2.01 -12.39 -10.61
C TYR A 93 -0.69 -11.93 -11.19
N GLN A 94 -0.70 -10.74 -11.78
CA GLN A 94 0.52 -10.03 -12.14
C GLN A 94 1.09 -9.44 -10.85
N VAL A 95 2.33 -9.77 -10.52
CA VAL A 95 3.09 -9.17 -9.43
C VAL A 95 4.22 -8.39 -10.07
N HIS A 96 4.25 -7.10 -9.84
CA HIS A 96 5.29 -6.22 -10.34
C HIS A 96 6.23 -5.85 -9.20
N ILE A 97 7.52 -5.93 -9.48
CA ILE A 97 8.59 -5.63 -8.54
C ILE A 97 9.49 -4.58 -9.19
N ARG A 98 9.93 -3.61 -8.39
CA ARG A 98 10.95 -2.64 -8.78
C ARG A 98 12.01 -2.59 -7.70
N ILE A 99 13.28 -2.68 -8.08
CA ILE A 99 14.46 -2.47 -7.23
C ILE A 99 15.28 -1.36 -7.88
N ALA A 100 15.34 -0.18 -7.26
CA ALA A 100 15.98 1.01 -7.85
C ALA A 100 15.44 1.27 -9.28
N ASP A 101 16.29 1.06 -10.30
CA ASP A 101 15.98 1.25 -11.72
C ASP A 101 15.60 -0.05 -12.44
N GLU A 102 15.76 -1.20 -11.79
CA GLU A 102 15.39 -2.50 -12.34
C GLU A 102 13.94 -2.83 -11.99
N GLU A 103 13.13 -3.17 -12.99
CA GLU A 103 11.75 -3.60 -12.78
C GLU A 103 11.40 -4.82 -13.62
N TRP A 104 10.53 -5.67 -13.07
CA TRP A 104 10.03 -6.85 -13.77
C TRP A 104 8.68 -7.28 -13.24
N ASN A 105 8.02 -8.13 -14.03
CA ASN A 105 6.74 -8.73 -13.69
C ASN A 105 6.90 -10.24 -13.55
N VAL A 106 6.25 -10.81 -12.53
CA VAL A 106 6.04 -12.25 -12.41
C VAL A 106 4.56 -12.55 -12.36
N TYR A 107 4.20 -13.70 -12.92
CA TYR A 107 2.81 -14.13 -13.04
C TYR A 107 2.61 -15.36 -12.17
N ARG A 108 1.66 -15.27 -11.24
CA ARG A 108 1.47 -16.29 -10.22
C ARG A 108 0.00 -16.62 -10.03
N ARG A 109 -0.33 -17.90 -9.96
CA ARG A 109 -1.66 -18.36 -9.51
C ARG A 109 -1.71 -18.42 -7.99
N TYR A 110 -2.91 -18.29 -7.40
CA TYR A 110 -3.12 -18.34 -5.95
C TYR A 110 -2.42 -19.54 -5.25
N ALA A 111 -2.38 -20.71 -5.90
CA ALA A 111 -1.72 -21.89 -5.34
C ALA A 111 -0.22 -21.68 -5.07
N GLN A 112 0.47 -20.89 -5.90
CA GLN A 112 1.89 -20.56 -5.71
C GLN A 112 2.07 -19.60 -4.52
N PHE A 113 1.18 -18.61 -4.33
CA PHE A 113 1.17 -17.76 -3.13
C PHE A 113 0.96 -18.59 -1.86
N TYR A 114 0.09 -19.59 -1.93
CA TYR A 114 -0.19 -20.46 -0.78
C TYR A 114 1.03 -21.34 -0.42
N ILE A 115 1.79 -21.81 -1.40
CA ILE A 115 3.05 -22.53 -1.18
C ILE A 115 4.07 -21.58 -0.52
N LEU A 116 4.26 -20.38 -1.09
CA LEU A 116 5.12 -19.35 -0.49
C LEU A 116 4.76 -19.09 0.98
N HIS A 117 3.47 -18.91 1.28
CA HIS A 117 3.00 -18.68 2.65
C HIS A 117 3.34 -19.85 3.59
N LYS A 118 3.13 -21.09 3.12
CA LYS A 118 3.46 -22.28 3.92
C LYS A 118 4.95 -22.37 4.23
N GLU A 119 5.82 -22.18 3.24
CA GLU A 119 7.26 -22.32 3.45
C GLU A 119 7.82 -21.16 4.30
N THR A 120 7.41 -19.93 4.02
CA THR A 120 7.84 -18.77 4.81
C THR A 120 7.32 -18.82 6.25
N LYS A 121 6.10 -19.30 6.49
CA LYS A 121 5.57 -19.51 7.85
C LYS A 121 6.38 -20.53 8.66
N LYS A 122 6.95 -21.56 8.03
CA LYS A 122 7.85 -22.51 8.71
C LYS A 122 9.16 -21.84 9.12
N GLN A 123 9.69 -20.98 8.24
CA GLN A 123 10.96 -20.29 8.46
C GLN A 123 10.81 -19.14 9.47
N TYR A 124 9.71 -18.39 9.43
CA TYR A 124 9.43 -17.26 10.29
C TYR A 124 8.02 -17.37 10.91
N PRO A 125 7.91 -17.87 12.15
CA PRO A 125 6.61 -18.10 12.80
C PRO A 125 5.71 -16.87 12.89
N VAL A 126 6.29 -15.65 12.95
CA VAL A 126 5.55 -14.37 12.98
C VAL A 126 4.65 -14.17 11.74
N ILE A 127 4.99 -14.78 10.61
CA ILE A 127 4.19 -14.72 9.37
C ILE A 127 2.81 -15.37 9.57
N ALA A 128 2.64 -16.25 10.56
CA ALA A 128 1.33 -16.80 10.91
C ALA A 128 0.28 -15.73 11.25
N ALA A 129 0.72 -14.58 11.77
CA ALA A 129 -0.15 -13.45 12.09
C ALA A 129 -0.45 -12.55 10.87
N PHE A 130 0.18 -12.79 9.72
CA PHE A 130 -0.07 -12.00 8.52
C PHE A 130 -1.38 -12.47 7.88
N ASN A 131 -2.27 -11.52 7.58
CA ASN A 131 -3.55 -11.81 6.96
C ASN A 131 -3.35 -12.38 5.55
N PHE A 132 -3.54 -13.69 5.40
CA PHE A 132 -3.46 -14.39 4.12
C PHE A 132 -4.87 -14.79 3.66
N PRO A 133 -5.29 -14.44 2.43
CA PRO A 133 -6.65 -14.71 1.98
C PRO A 133 -6.92 -16.22 1.91
N PRO A 134 -8.02 -16.74 2.49
CA PRO A 134 -8.28 -18.17 2.54
C PRO A 134 -8.62 -18.78 1.17
N LYS A 135 -8.44 -20.10 1.08
CA LYS A 135 -8.99 -20.88 -0.04
C LYS A 135 -10.50 -20.86 0.05
N LYS A 136 -11.17 -20.37 -1.00
CA LYS A 136 -12.61 -20.57 -1.19
C LYS A 136 -12.84 -21.59 -2.30
N THR A 137 -13.74 -22.53 -2.05
CA THR A 137 -14.20 -23.57 -2.98
C THR A 137 -15.44 -23.14 -3.77
N ILE A 138 -16.16 -22.10 -3.33
CA ILE A 138 -17.38 -21.56 -3.96
C ILE A 138 -17.16 -20.06 -4.25
N GLY A 139 -17.61 -19.57 -5.42
CA GLY A 139 -17.54 -18.15 -5.82
C GLY A 139 -16.15 -17.65 -6.25
N ASN A 140 -15.22 -18.54 -6.58
CA ASN A 140 -13.83 -18.21 -6.93
C ASN A 140 -13.65 -17.49 -8.28
N LYS A 141 -14.74 -17.29 -9.04
CA LYS A 141 -14.80 -16.54 -10.30
C LYS A 141 -15.55 -15.21 -10.19
N ASP A 142 -16.11 -14.91 -9.02
CA ASP A 142 -16.75 -13.62 -8.78
C ASP A 142 -15.72 -12.49 -8.84
N ALA A 143 -15.97 -11.47 -9.65
CA ALA A 143 -15.01 -10.40 -9.91
C ALA A 143 -14.66 -9.61 -8.64
N LYS A 144 -15.65 -9.33 -7.78
CA LYS A 144 -15.44 -8.62 -6.52
C LYS A 144 -14.57 -9.43 -5.56
N PHE A 145 -14.80 -10.75 -5.50
CA PHE A 145 -13.97 -11.66 -4.71
C PHE A 145 -12.53 -11.75 -5.21
N VAL A 146 -12.35 -11.84 -6.53
CA VAL A 146 -11.03 -11.93 -7.15
C VAL A 146 -10.23 -10.65 -6.90
N GLU A 147 -10.89 -9.49 -6.97
CA GLU A 147 -10.27 -8.20 -6.69
C GLU A 147 -9.93 -8.00 -5.20
N ASP A 148 -10.84 -8.36 -4.28
CA ASP A 148 -10.56 -8.37 -2.83
C ASP A 148 -9.37 -9.29 -2.50
N ARG A 149 -9.31 -10.46 -3.15
CA ARG A 149 -8.16 -11.36 -3.00
C ARG A 149 -6.88 -10.73 -3.56
N ARG A 150 -6.92 -10.04 -4.71
CA ARG A 150 -5.75 -9.35 -5.29
C ARG A 150 -5.16 -8.33 -4.30
N LEU A 151 -6.01 -7.50 -3.71
CA LEU A 151 -5.62 -6.50 -2.70
C LEU A 151 -4.99 -7.15 -1.47
N LYS A 152 -5.61 -8.22 -0.94
CA LYS A 152 -5.08 -8.97 0.21
C LYS A 152 -3.73 -9.63 -0.09
N LEU A 153 -3.55 -10.19 -1.29
CA LEU A 153 -2.28 -10.78 -1.70
C LEU A 153 -1.18 -9.70 -1.84
N GLN A 154 -1.51 -8.52 -2.35
CA GLN A 154 -0.56 -7.39 -2.40
C GLN A 154 -0.11 -6.97 -1.00
N GLN A 155 -1.06 -6.75 -0.09
CA GLN A 155 -0.75 -6.38 1.30
C GLN A 155 0.09 -7.46 1.99
N TYR A 156 -0.27 -8.74 1.80
CA TYR A 156 0.49 -9.86 2.33
C TYR A 156 1.95 -9.88 1.81
N LEU A 157 2.15 -9.79 0.48
CA LEU A 157 3.48 -9.80 -0.11
C LEU A 157 4.34 -8.63 0.36
N ARG A 158 3.75 -7.43 0.50
CA ARG A 158 4.45 -6.26 1.03
C ARG A 158 4.91 -6.48 2.48
N ARG A 159 4.03 -6.99 3.34
CA ARG A 159 4.39 -7.30 4.74
C ARG A 159 5.47 -8.39 4.82
N LEU A 160 5.36 -9.42 4.00
CA LEU A 160 6.35 -10.48 3.89
C LEU A 160 7.71 -9.94 3.46
N LEU A 161 7.73 -9.13 2.41
CA LEU A 161 8.95 -8.54 1.86
C LEU A 161 9.64 -7.63 2.88
N ASN A 162 8.90 -6.73 3.53
CA ASN A 162 9.43 -5.86 4.58
C ASN A 162 10.03 -6.67 5.73
N HIS A 163 9.37 -7.76 6.14
CA HIS A 163 9.91 -8.64 7.17
C HIS A 163 11.22 -9.30 6.74
N ILE A 164 11.30 -9.80 5.50
CA ILE A 164 12.50 -10.46 4.99
C ILE A 164 13.67 -9.46 4.86
N ILE A 165 13.42 -8.26 4.35
CA ILE A 165 14.42 -7.18 4.24
C ILE A 165 14.98 -6.85 5.63
N ALA A 166 14.10 -6.65 6.62
CA ALA A 166 14.50 -6.34 7.99
C ALA A 166 15.34 -7.44 8.67
N ASN A 167 15.20 -8.70 8.22
CA ASN A 167 15.93 -9.85 8.77
C ASN A 167 17.09 -10.33 7.88
N THR A 168 17.36 -9.63 6.76
CA THR A 168 18.41 -10.02 5.80
C THR A 168 19.27 -8.80 5.48
N SER A 169 20.37 -8.63 6.22
CA SER A 169 21.23 -7.44 6.13
C SER A 169 21.75 -7.17 4.71
N SER A 170 22.02 -8.21 3.92
CA SER A 170 22.46 -8.05 2.53
C SER A 170 21.39 -7.42 1.63
N LEU A 171 20.11 -7.79 1.83
CA LEU A 171 18.98 -7.17 1.11
C LEU A 171 18.70 -5.74 1.60
N ALA A 172 18.92 -5.45 2.88
CA ALA A 172 18.74 -4.11 3.41
C ALA A 172 19.78 -3.11 2.86
N ASN A 173 21.03 -3.55 2.68
CA ASN A 173 22.13 -2.66 2.31
C ASN A 173 22.31 -2.52 0.79
N ALA A 174 22.17 -3.61 0.04
CA ALA A 174 22.43 -3.63 -1.42
C ALA A 174 21.45 -4.60 -2.13
N PRO A 175 20.16 -4.24 -2.20
CA PRO A 175 19.18 -5.10 -2.84
C PRO A 175 19.42 -5.17 -4.34
N THR A 176 19.41 -6.39 -4.86
CA THR A 176 19.49 -6.69 -6.30
C THR A 176 18.44 -7.72 -6.66
N LYS A 177 18.02 -7.78 -7.93
CA LYS A 177 17.10 -8.82 -8.39
C LYS A 177 17.64 -10.22 -8.12
N SER A 178 18.93 -10.46 -8.37
CA SER A 178 19.56 -11.77 -8.11
C SER A 178 19.44 -12.18 -6.64
N LEU A 179 19.74 -11.28 -5.71
CA LEU A 179 19.65 -11.56 -4.27
C LEU A 179 18.19 -11.73 -3.82
N LEU A 180 17.28 -10.90 -4.32
CA LEU A 180 15.86 -11.01 -3.97
C LEU A 180 15.28 -12.34 -4.47
N THR A 181 15.63 -12.75 -5.69
CA THR A 181 15.14 -13.99 -6.29
C THR A 181 15.80 -15.23 -5.71
N SER A 182 17.03 -15.14 -5.18
CA SER A 182 17.63 -16.24 -4.43
C SER A 182 16.95 -16.45 -3.07
N VAL A 183 16.62 -15.36 -2.36
CA VAL A 183 15.94 -15.43 -1.06
C VAL A 183 14.46 -15.78 -1.22
N ILE A 184 13.81 -15.21 -2.25
CA ILE A 184 12.39 -15.41 -2.54
C ILE A 184 12.23 -15.86 -4.01
N PRO A 185 12.43 -17.15 -4.32
CA PRO A 185 12.29 -17.69 -5.67
C PRO A 185 10.92 -17.42 -6.31
N PHE A 186 9.88 -17.22 -5.48
CA PHE A 186 8.55 -16.81 -5.94
C PHE A 186 8.58 -15.51 -6.76
N LEU A 187 9.52 -14.59 -6.50
CA LEU A 187 9.66 -13.31 -7.19
C LEU A 187 10.58 -13.40 -8.43
N GLY A 188 11.15 -14.58 -8.74
CA GLY A 188 11.95 -14.78 -9.95
C GLY A 188 11.11 -14.99 -11.20
N GLU A 189 11.66 -14.65 -12.36
CA GLU A 189 11.06 -15.02 -13.65
C GLU A 189 11.10 -16.55 -13.77
N GLN A 190 9.97 -17.20 -13.53
CA GLN A 190 9.79 -18.61 -13.88
C GLN A 190 9.03 -18.67 -15.20
N ASN A 191 9.58 -19.43 -16.15
CA ASN A 191 9.02 -19.74 -17.45
C ASN A 191 7.61 -20.38 -17.31
N GLU A 192 6.57 -19.57 -17.30
CA GLU A 192 5.38 -19.92 -18.07
C GLU A 192 5.41 -19.10 -19.36
N PRO A 193 5.18 -19.72 -20.52
CA PRO A 193 5.35 -19.04 -21.80
C PRO A 193 4.49 -17.78 -21.87
N PRO A 194 5.01 -16.68 -22.43
CA PRO A 194 4.24 -15.45 -22.58
C PRO A 194 2.98 -15.76 -23.40
N LEU A 195 1.82 -15.48 -22.79
CA LEU A 195 0.53 -15.57 -23.44
C LEU A 195 0.56 -14.67 -24.68
N GLN A 196 0.51 -15.29 -25.86
CA GLN A 196 0.26 -14.58 -27.12
C GLN A 196 -1.03 -13.79 -26.97
N LYS A 197 -0.95 -12.46 -27.09
CA LYS A 197 -2.12 -11.63 -27.32
C LYS A 197 -2.82 -12.17 -28.58
N PRO A 198 -4.13 -12.45 -28.57
CA PRO A 198 -4.81 -12.77 -29.81
C PRO A 198 -4.80 -11.52 -30.69
N SER A 199 -4.00 -11.55 -31.76
CA SER A 199 -4.16 -10.63 -32.88
C SER A 199 -5.52 -10.90 -33.55
N PRO A 200 -6.24 -9.86 -34.01
CA PRO A 200 -7.48 -10.06 -34.74
C PRO A 200 -7.12 -10.71 -36.08
N LYS A 201 -7.46 -11.99 -36.25
CA LYS A 201 -7.29 -12.68 -37.53
C LYS A 201 -8.28 -12.09 -38.53
N ALA A 202 -7.75 -11.43 -39.56
CA ALA A 202 -8.47 -11.14 -40.78
C ALA A 202 -8.98 -12.46 -41.39
N SER A 203 -10.28 -12.50 -41.67
CA SER A 203 -10.97 -13.59 -42.34
C SER A 203 -10.53 -13.69 -43.80
N ILE A 204 -9.87 -14.78 -44.16
CA ILE A 204 -9.65 -15.19 -45.55
C ILE A 204 -10.92 -15.91 -46.05
N PRO A 205 -11.55 -15.51 -47.17
CA PRO A 205 -12.67 -16.26 -47.73
C PRO A 205 -12.18 -17.56 -48.37
N ARG A 206 -12.92 -18.64 -48.10
CA ARG A 206 -12.69 -19.98 -48.63
C ARG A 206 -13.20 -20.04 -50.08
N SER A 207 -12.33 -20.33 -51.05
CA SER A 207 -12.76 -20.54 -52.45
C SER A 207 -13.53 -21.87 -52.54
N GLN A 208 -14.80 -21.80 -52.96
CA GLN A 208 -15.53 -22.97 -53.44
C GLN A 208 -15.44 -23.00 -54.98
N ASN A 209 -14.68 -23.97 -55.49
CA ASN A 209 -14.81 -24.44 -56.86
C ASN A 209 -15.71 -25.68 -56.85
N SER A 210 -16.84 -25.61 -57.54
CA SER A 210 -17.53 -26.77 -58.13
C SER A 210 -18.19 -26.33 -59.45
N PRO A 211 -18.02 -27.07 -60.55
CA PRO A 211 -18.62 -26.74 -61.84
C PRO A 211 -19.97 -27.45 -62.02
N GLN A 212 -20.95 -26.76 -62.62
CA GLN A 212 -22.11 -27.42 -63.23
C GLN A 212 -22.66 -26.51 -64.34
N TYR A 213 -22.47 -26.95 -65.59
CA TYR A 213 -23.09 -26.34 -66.78
C TYR A 213 -23.99 -27.41 -67.42
N SER A 214 -25.30 -27.23 -67.28
CA SER A 214 -26.33 -27.87 -68.11
C SER A 214 -26.59 -26.97 -69.30
N GLY A 215 -26.49 -27.52 -70.51
CA GLY A 215 -26.52 -26.77 -71.76
C GLY A 215 -27.89 -26.24 -72.18
N LEU A 216 -27.84 -25.44 -73.24
CA LEU A 216 -28.60 -25.55 -74.49
C LEU A 216 -27.87 -24.71 -75.54
#